data_AF-A0A496VTB9-F1
#
_entry.id   AF-A0A496VTB9-F1
#
_cell.length_a   1.000
_cell.length_b   1.000
_cell.length_c   1.000
_cell.angle_alpha   90.00
_cell.angle_beta   90.00
_cell.angle_gamma   90.00
#
_symmetry.space_group_name_H-M   'P 1'
#
loop_
_entity.id
_entity.type
_entity.pdbx_description
1 polymer ?
#
loop_
_entity_poly.entity_id
_entity_poly.type
_entity_poly.pdbx_seq_one_letter_code
_entity_poly.pdbx_strand_id
1 'polypeptide(L)'
;MKIKHLSLARFTTNLTLLFFVLFALGFVLWMSDEFLKWNILPDWIDKYAELLISIFGFFAFLLVVSSFLCHFMVIAEFAAHKMGLTSQEDAFLTRQKVIILAILLMISLSLFFTFHKIDKYREANRLDEIRVEFKGKLDERREILTQALSEIVALFPETLLQAMADQTILQQQGSHYIELTKLLGAIQASFPRTPDVYLLMLANLPYQYEKISVGGKRNYEHYNGYEKQKIQGYELYQQAFIRLQDKTEQEIVTALFQERIKPLDAVLEGQFLNNNNPSVWGLLKYKQQIIAIIFFEDILEGYHFESIRKDIFHPGPLKLISN
;
A
#
# COMPACT_ATOMS: atom_id res chain seq x y z
N MET A 1 44.31 -46.71 -14.42
CA MET A 1 43.39 -45.69 -13.83
C MET A 1 42.97 -44.58 -14.82
N LYS A 2 43.27 -44.67 -16.14
CA LYS A 2 42.97 -43.62 -17.15
C LYS A 2 41.49 -43.50 -17.59
N ILE A 3 40.69 -44.56 -17.45
CA ILE A 3 39.30 -44.62 -17.99
C ILE A 3 38.31 -43.85 -17.10
N LYS A 4 38.56 -43.74 -15.79
CA LYS A 4 37.63 -43.11 -14.83
C LYS A 4 37.58 -41.58 -14.95
N HIS A 5 38.70 -40.92 -15.26
CA HIS A 5 38.75 -39.46 -15.35
C HIS A 5 38.07 -38.93 -16.63
N LEU A 6 38.23 -39.64 -17.74
CA LEU A 6 37.61 -39.28 -19.03
C LEU A 6 36.09 -39.53 -19.03
N SER A 7 35.63 -40.59 -18.39
CA SER A 7 34.19 -40.83 -18.22
C SER A 7 33.55 -39.83 -17.26
N LEU A 8 34.24 -39.48 -16.17
CA LEU A 8 33.79 -38.48 -15.20
C LEU A 8 33.70 -37.09 -15.85
N ALA A 9 34.71 -36.69 -16.64
CA ALA A 9 34.69 -35.42 -17.37
C ALA A 9 33.55 -35.35 -18.39
N ARG A 10 33.30 -36.41 -19.17
CA ARG A 10 32.16 -36.45 -20.09
C ARG A 10 30.82 -36.38 -19.35
N PHE A 11 30.69 -37.06 -18.21
CA PHE A 11 29.48 -37.02 -17.39
C PHE A 11 29.23 -35.61 -16.84
N THR A 12 30.26 -34.96 -16.27
CA THR A 12 30.12 -33.59 -15.75
C THR A 12 29.82 -32.58 -16.85
N THR A 13 30.46 -32.68 -18.02
CA THR A 13 30.16 -31.80 -19.18
C THR A 13 28.75 -31.99 -19.70
N ASN A 14 28.26 -33.23 -19.84
CA ASN A 14 26.89 -33.49 -20.29
C ASN A 14 25.85 -32.99 -19.27
N LEU A 15 26.12 -33.18 -17.98
CA LEU A 15 25.26 -32.67 -16.91
C LEU A 15 25.25 -31.13 -16.89
N THR A 16 26.41 -30.50 -17.11
CA THR A 16 26.53 -29.04 -17.23
C THR A 16 25.69 -28.51 -18.39
N LEU A 17 25.77 -29.15 -19.55
CA LEU A 17 24.98 -28.81 -20.73
C LEU A 17 23.48 -28.93 -20.47
N LEU A 18 23.04 -30.00 -19.79
CA LEU A 18 21.65 -30.19 -19.40
C LEU A 18 21.16 -29.03 -18.51
N PHE A 19 21.89 -28.70 -17.45
CA PHE A 19 21.52 -27.59 -16.56
C PHE A 19 21.59 -26.23 -17.25
N PHE A 20 22.51 -26.04 -18.19
CA PHE A 20 22.59 -24.81 -18.99
C PHE A 20 21.39 -24.67 -19.92
N VAL A 21 20.96 -25.75 -20.56
CA VAL A 21 19.74 -25.77 -21.39
C VAL A 21 18.49 -25.50 -20.54
N LEU A 22 18.39 -26.10 -19.36
CA LEU A 22 17.30 -25.84 -18.42
C LEU A 22 17.29 -24.38 -17.93
N PHE A 23 18.46 -23.82 -17.63
CA PHE A 23 18.61 -22.40 -17.28
C PHE A 23 18.22 -21.49 -18.44
N ALA A 24 18.67 -21.78 -19.67
CA ALA A 24 18.33 -21.00 -20.86
C ALA A 24 16.83 -21.06 -21.17
N LEU A 25 16.20 -22.23 -21.05
CA LEU A 25 14.75 -22.39 -21.18
C LEU A 25 14.00 -21.61 -20.10
N GLY A 26 14.43 -21.70 -18.84
CA GLY A 26 13.86 -20.94 -17.74
C GLY A 26 13.99 -19.44 -17.96
N PHE A 27 15.16 -18.98 -18.39
CA PHE A 27 15.43 -17.57 -18.69
C PHE A 27 14.61 -17.06 -19.87
N VAL A 28 14.46 -17.84 -20.94
CA VAL A 28 13.61 -17.48 -22.09
C VAL A 28 12.14 -17.43 -21.70
N LEU A 29 11.64 -18.40 -20.93
CA LEU A 29 10.26 -18.40 -20.41
C LEU A 29 10.00 -17.16 -19.54
N TRP A 30 10.93 -16.87 -18.64
CA TRP A 30 10.88 -15.72 -17.75
C TRP A 30 10.95 -14.37 -18.49
N MET A 31 11.85 -14.24 -19.47
CA MET A 31 11.95 -13.05 -20.31
C MET A 31 10.72 -12.88 -21.20
N SER A 32 10.14 -13.98 -21.70
CA SER A 32 8.98 -13.93 -22.61
C SER A 32 7.71 -13.50 -21.89
N ASP A 33 7.49 -13.97 -20.65
CA ASP A 33 6.34 -13.53 -19.85
C ASP A 33 6.42 -12.03 -19.52
N GLU A 34 7.62 -11.53 -19.21
CA GLU A 34 7.90 -10.12 -18.90
C GLU A 34 7.74 -9.18 -20.11
N PHE A 35 8.35 -9.52 -21.26
CA PHE A 35 8.33 -8.63 -22.44
C PHE A 35 6.95 -8.53 -23.09
N LEU A 36 6.14 -9.58 -22.97
CA LEU A 36 4.80 -9.60 -23.55
C LEU A 36 3.71 -9.09 -22.60
N LYS A 37 4.05 -8.77 -21.33
CA LYS A 37 3.09 -8.42 -20.24
C LYS A 37 1.94 -9.42 -20.15
N TRP A 38 2.25 -10.69 -20.40
CA TRP A 38 1.21 -11.65 -20.71
C TRP A 38 0.50 -12.18 -19.45
N ASN A 39 1.09 -12.02 -18.25
CA ASN A 39 0.49 -12.47 -16.98
C ASN A 39 -0.10 -13.90 -17.11
N ILE A 40 0.56 -14.77 -17.90
CA ILE A 40 0.02 -16.10 -18.19
C ILE A 40 0.23 -17.00 -16.98
N LEU A 41 1.24 -16.72 -16.16
CA LEU A 41 1.54 -17.47 -14.96
C LEU A 41 0.97 -16.75 -13.72
N PRO A 42 0.17 -17.45 -12.89
CA PRO A 42 -0.25 -16.92 -11.59
C PRO A 42 0.95 -16.51 -10.72
N ASP A 43 0.78 -15.47 -9.89
CA ASP A 43 1.83 -14.87 -9.02
C ASP A 43 2.63 -15.87 -8.17
N TRP A 44 2.03 -17.03 -7.84
CA TRP A 44 2.71 -18.08 -7.10
C TRP A 44 3.72 -18.85 -7.97
N ILE A 45 3.42 -19.10 -9.25
CA ILE A 45 4.33 -19.77 -10.19
C ILE A 45 5.54 -18.89 -10.49
N ASP A 46 5.35 -17.58 -10.52
CA ASP A 46 6.42 -16.62 -10.78
C ASP A 46 7.54 -16.70 -9.73
N LYS A 47 7.16 -16.84 -8.46
CA LYS A 47 8.10 -17.09 -7.35
C LYS A 47 8.82 -18.43 -7.47
N TYR A 48 8.14 -19.48 -7.96
CA TYR A 48 8.77 -20.78 -8.18
C TYR A 48 9.68 -20.77 -9.41
N ALA A 49 9.34 -20.03 -10.46
CA ALA A 49 10.17 -19.86 -11.65
C ALA A 49 11.47 -19.11 -11.30
N GLU A 50 11.37 -18.04 -10.51
CA GLU A 50 12.52 -17.30 -9.97
C GLU A 50 13.43 -18.18 -9.12
N LEU A 51 12.83 -18.97 -8.22
CA LEU A 51 13.57 -19.92 -7.37
C LEU A 51 14.24 -21.02 -8.20
N LEU A 52 13.56 -21.57 -9.22
CA LEU A 52 14.12 -22.61 -10.10
C LEU A 52 15.27 -22.05 -10.94
N ILE A 53 15.15 -20.84 -11.50
CA ILE A 53 16.23 -20.20 -12.27
C ILE A 53 17.44 -19.94 -11.38
N SER A 54 17.23 -19.47 -10.15
CA SER A 54 18.33 -19.29 -9.17
C SER A 54 19.01 -20.60 -8.79
N ILE A 55 18.25 -21.63 -8.44
CA ILE A 55 18.79 -22.94 -8.03
C ILE A 55 19.53 -23.60 -9.20
N PHE A 56 18.91 -23.69 -10.37
CA PHE A 56 19.53 -24.33 -11.54
C PHE A 56 20.67 -23.50 -12.12
N GLY A 57 20.61 -22.17 -12.07
CA GLY A 57 21.72 -21.30 -12.43
C GLY A 57 22.94 -21.51 -11.52
N PHE A 58 22.72 -21.66 -10.21
CA PHE A 58 23.78 -21.96 -9.25
C PHE A 58 24.41 -23.35 -9.48
N PHE A 59 23.59 -24.38 -9.72
CA PHE A 59 24.10 -25.72 -10.04
C PHE A 59 24.82 -25.77 -11.38
N ALA A 60 24.32 -25.08 -12.40
CA ALA A 60 25.00 -24.95 -13.70
C ALA A 60 26.39 -24.32 -13.52
N PHE A 61 26.49 -23.26 -12.70
CA PHE A 61 27.77 -22.62 -12.39
C PHE A 61 28.77 -23.57 -11.72
N LEU A 62 28.35 -24.31 -10.68
CA LEU A 62 29.22 -25.27 -10.00
C LEU A 62 29.72 -26.37 -10.96
N LEU A 63 28.87 -26.80 -11.89
CA LEU A 63 29.21 -27.83 -12.87
C LEU A 63 30.14 -27.32 -13.96
N VAL A 64 29.96 -26.08 -14.42
CA VAL A 64 30.93 -25.41 -15.31
C VAL A 64 32.31 -25.36 -14.64
N VAL A 65 32.37 -24.91 -13.38
CA VAL A 65 33.63 -24.85 -12.61
C VAL A 65 34.27 -26.24 -12.49
N SER A 66 33.48 -27.26 -12.15
CA SER A 66 33.94 -28.66 -12.08
C SER A 66 34.46 -29.18 -13.41
N SER A 67 33.75 -28.90 -14.52
CA SER A 67 34.16 -29.34 -15.86
C SER A 67 35.45 -28.67 -16.33
N PHE A 68 35.64 -27.38 -16.05
CA PHE A 68 36.89 -26.68 -16.29
C PHE A 68 38.04 -27.27 -15.47
N LEU A 69 37.84 -27.52 -14.17
CA LEU A 69 38.85 -28.13 -13.30
C LEU A 69 39.26 -29.52 -13.81
N CYS A 70 38.31 -30.34 -14.27
CA CYS A 70 38.59 -31.64 -14.89
C CYS A 70 39.37 -31.50 -16.20
N HIS A 71 39.03 -30.55 -17.08
CA HIS A 71 39.78 -30.32 -18.32
C HIS A 71 41.23 -29.88 -18.02
N PHE A 72 41.43 -29.00 -17.04
CA PHE A 72 42.78 -28.62 -16.61
C PHE A 72 43.56 -29.79 -16.02
N MET A 73 42.91 -30.67 -15.26
CA MET A 73 43.53 -31.87 -14.72
C MET A 73 44.00 -32.81 -15.84
N VAL A 74 43.16 -33.04 -16.87
CA VAL A 74 43.50 -33.89 -18.02
C VAL A 74 44.64 -33.29 -18.85
N ILE A 75 44.64 -31.97 -19.07
CA ILE A 75 45.72 -31.27 -19.80
C ILE A 75 47.03 -31.34 -19.01
N ALA A 76 46.97 -31.17 -17.69
CA ALA A 76 48.14 -31.28 -16.82
C ALA A 76 48.72 -32.71 -16.80
N GLU A 77 47.85 -33.73 -16.74
CA GLU A 77 48.26 -35.13 -16.80
C GLU A 77 48.89 -35.47 -18.16
N PHE A 78 48.33 -34.97 -19.27
CA PHE A 78 48.89 -35.15 -20.61
C PHE A 78 50.25 -34.47 -20.78
N ALA A 79 50.41 -33.25 -20.26
CA ALA A 79 51.68 -32.52 -20.30
C ALA A 79 52.76 -33.19 -19.44
N ALA A 80 52.42 -33.64 -18.23
CA ALA A 80 53.33 -34.38 -17.35
C ALA A 80 53.79 -35.70 -17.97
N HIS A 81 52.87 -36.44 -18.60
CA HIS A 81 53.19 -37.69 -19.30
C HIS A 81 54.09 -37.47 -20.52
N LYS A 82 53.94 -36.35 -21.24
CA LYS A 82 54.81 -36.00 -22.38
C LYS A 82 56.21 -35.59 -21.95
N MET A 83 56.36 -35.05 -20.73
CA MET A 83 57.64 -34.62 -20.16
C MET A 83 58.34 -35.71 -19.33
N GLY A 84 57.78 -36.93 -19.24
CA GLY A 84 58.41 -38.04 -18.51
C GLY A 84 58.42 -37.86 -16.99
N LEU A 85 57.68 -36.89 -16.46
CA LEU A 85 57.63 -36.58 -15.04
C LEU A 85 56.59 -37.48 -14.37
N THR A 86 57.02 -38.60 -13.79
CA THR A 86 56.20 -39.34 -12.84
C THR A 86 56.12 -38.57 -11.53
N SER A 87 54.90 -38.08 -11.24
CA SER A 87 54.40 -37.56 -9.96
C SER A 87 55.46 -37.01 -9.00
N GLN A 88 55.66 -35.70 -9.03
CA GLN A 88 56.19 -35.01 -7.87
C GLN A 88 55.37 -33.75 -7.59
N GLU A 89 55.07 -33.62 -6.30
CA GLU A 89 54.15 -32.69 -5.67
C GLU A 89 54.58 -31.22 -5.82
N ASP A 90 53.56 -30.38 -5.95
CA ASP A 90 53.47 -28.97 -5.58
C ASP A 90 54.37 -27.90 -6.25
N ALA A 91 53.72 -26.74 -6.43
CA ALA A 91 54.28 -25.38 -6.60
C ALA A 91 54.20 -24.70 -7.99
N PHE A 92 53.35 -25.15 -8.92
CA PHE A 92 52.92 -24.31 -10.07
C PHE A 92 51.39 -24.20 -10.16
N LEU A 93 50.77 -23.73 -9.07
CA LEU A 93 49.44 -23.12 -9.09
C LEU A 93 49.53 -21.82 -9.92
N THR A 94 49.47 -22.02 -11.23
CA THR A 94 49.77 -21.08 -12.31
C THR A 94 48.78 -19.90 -12.30
N ARG A 95 49.29 -18.68 -12.48
CA ARG A 95 48.52 -17.42 -12.61
C ARG A 95 47.25 -17.54 -13.47
N GLN A 96 47.25 -18.39 -14.49
CA GLN A 96 46.08 -18.67 -15.33
C GLN A 96 44.87 -19.25 -14.58
N LYS A 97 45.09 -20.10 -13.56
CA LYS A 97 43.98 -20.65 -12.72
C LYS A 97 43.32 -19.56 -11.88
N VAL A 98 44.12 -18.64 -11.35
CA VAL A 98 43.62 -17.47 -10.60
C VAL A 98 42.86 -16.51 -11.54
N ILE A 99 43.36 -16.30 -12.76
CA ILE A 99 42.69 -15.46 -13.76
C ILE A 99 41.33 -16.05 -14.19
N ILE A 100 41.25 -17.35 -14.44
CA ILE A 100 39.99 -18.00 -14.83
C ILE A 100 38.98 -18.02 -13.68
N LEU A 101 39.44 -18.28 -12.45
CA LEU A 101 38.60 -18.17 -11.25
C LEU A 101 38.10 -16.73 -11.07
N ALA A 102 38.95 -15.73 -11.28
CA ALA A 102 38.59 -14.32 -11.18
C ALA A 102 37.57 -13.91 -12.26
N ILE A 103 37.70 -14.41 -13.50
CA ILE A 103 36.73 -14.16 -14.58
C ILE A 103 35.38 -14.82 -14.24
N LEU A 104 35.39 -16.06 -13.75
CA LEU A 104 34.16 -16.75 -13.34
C LEU A 104 33.48 -16.04 -12.16
N LEU A 105 34.25 -15.55 -11.20
CA LEU A 105 33.74 -14.79 -10.05
C LEU A 105 33.20 -13.41 -10.48
N MET A 106 33.82 -12.77 -11.48
CA MET A 106 33.33 -11.53 -12.09
C MET A 106 32.01 -11.76 -12.84
N ILE A 107 31.89 -12.84 -13.59
CA ILE A 107 30.64 -13.20 -14.30
C ILE A 107 29.54 -13.52 -13.29
N SER A 108 29.83 -14.27 -12.22
CA SER A 108 28.83 -14.58 -11.19
C SER A 108 28.39 -13.34 -10.41
N LEU A 109 29.31 -12.44 -10.05
CA LEU A 109 28.96 -11.15 -9.48
C LEU A 109 28.10 -10.34 -10.44
N SER A 110 28.47 -10.28 -11.72
CA SER A 110 27.72 -9.54 -12.74
C SER A 110 26.29 -10.07 -12.87
N LEU A 111 26.10 -11.39 -12.90
CA LEU A 111 24.78 -12.02 -12.94
C LEU A 111 23.99 -11.72 -11.67
N PHE A 112 24.59 -11.87 -10.49
CA PHE A 112 23.95 -11.56 -9.21
C PHE A 112 23.49 -10.09 -9.13
N PHE A 113 24.35 -9.15 -9.52
CA PHE A 113 23.98 -7.73 -9.59
C PHE A 113 22.88 -7.44 -10.60
N THR A 114 22.84 -8.18 -11.71
CA THR A 114 21.81 -8.04 -12.73
C THR A 114 20.46 -8.55 -12.23
N PHE A 115 20.41 -9.74 -11.62
CA PHE A 115 19.19 -10.28 -11.01
C PHE A 115 18.68 -9.37 -9.88
N HIS A 116 19.55 -8.95 -8.96
CA HIS A 116 19.16 -8.04 -7.87
C HIS A 116 18.58 -6.70 -8.38
N LYS A 117 19.11 -6.17 -9.48
CA LYS A 117 18.55 -4.96 -10.11
C LYS A 117 17.17 -5.22 -10.71
N ILE A 118 16.95 -6.38 -11.30
CA ILE A 118 15.66 -6.75 -11.89
C ILE A 118 14.62 -6.99 -10.81
N ASP A 119 14.98 -7.65 -9.71
CA ASP A 119 14.07 -7.85 -8.56
C ASP A 119 13.62 -6.51 -7.98
N LYS A 120 14.54 -5.56 -7.82
CA LYS A 120 14.20 -4.19 -7.40
C LYS A 120 13.30 -3.46 -8.39
N TYR A 121 13.54 -3.62 -9.69
CA TYR A 121 12.71 -3.02 -10.73
C TYR A 121 11.28 -3.59 -10.70
N ARG A 122 11.14 -4.91 -10.49
CA ARG A 122 9.85 -5.59 -10.36
C ARG A 122 9.09 -5.19 -9.12
N GLU A 123 9.78 -5.08 -7.99
CA GLU A 123 9.20 -4.59 -6.75
C GLU A 123 8.65 -3.17 -6.95
N ALA A 124 9.41 -2.30 -7.62
CA ALA A 124 8.96 -0.94 -7.95
C ALA A 124 7.71 -0.95 -8.86
N ASN A 125 7.70 -1.76 -9.92
CA ASN A 125 6.53 -1.85 -10.82
C ASN A 125 5.27 -2.36 -10.11
N ARG A 126 5.38 -3.39 -9.27
CA ARG A 126 4.25 -3.90 -8.47
C ARG A 126 3.73 -2.83 -7.51
N LEU A 127 4.62 -2.09 -6.86
CA LEU A 127 4.22 -0.98 -5.99
C LEU A 127 3.52 0.11 -6.78
N ASP A 128 3.97 0.45 -7.99
CA ASP A 128 3.33 1.44 -8.85
C ASP A 128 1.93 0.98 -9.32
N GLU A 129 1.76 -0.29 -9.69
CA GLU A 129 0.44 -0.84 -10.01
C GLU A 129 -0.52 -0.77 -8.82
N ILE A 130 -0.05 -1.15 -7.62
CA ILE A 130 -0.87 -1.07 -6.40
C ILE A 130 -1.20 0.39 -6.06
N ARG A 131 -0.26 1.33 -6.27
CA ARG A 131 -0.50 2.77 -6.08
C ARG A 131 -1.59 3.28 -7.03
N VAL A 132 -1.53 2.91 -8.30
CA VAL A 132 -2.54 3.30 -9.30
C VAL A 132 -3.91 2.71 -8.93
N GLU A 133 -3.96 1.44 -8.52
CA GLU A 133 -5.21 0.80 -8.08
C GLU A 133 -5.78 1.49 -6.84
N PHE A 134 -4.94 1.77 -5.83
CA PHE A 134 -5.35 2.46 -4.60
C PHE A 134 -5.86 3.87 -4.91
N LYS A 135 -5.16 4.63 -5.75
CA LYS A 135 -5.60 5.96 -6.18
C LYS A 135 -6.95 5.89 -6.91
N GLY A 136 -7.13 4.92 -7.80
CA GLY A 136 -8.40 4.68 -8.48
C GLY A 136 -9.55 4.41 -7.49
N LYS A 137 -9.34 3.52 -6.51
CA LYS A 137 -10.32 3.23 -5.46
C LYS A 137 -10.60 4.45 -4.56
N LEU A 138 -9.57 5.23 -4.24
CA LEU A 138 -9.71 6.45 -3.45
C LEU A 138 -10.60 7.46 -4.18
N ASP A 139 -10.33 7.72 -5.46
CA ASP A 139 -11.10 8.67 -6.25
C ASP A 139 -12.53 8.18 -6.51
N GLU A 140 -12.74 6.89 -6.81
CA GLU A 140 -14.06 6.26 -6.97
C GLU A 140 -14.92 6.43 -5.70
N ARG A 141 -14.36 6.11 -4.53
CA ARG A 141 -15.08 6.22 -3.25
C ARG A 141 -15.41 7.67 -2.93
N ARG A 142 -14.46 8.58 -3.17
CA ARG A 142 -14.69 10.02 -3.00
C ARG A 142 -15.83 10.51 -3.88
N GLU A 143 -15.92 10.02 -5.12
CA GLU A 143 -16.99 10.41 -6.03
C GLU A 143 -18.37 10.00 -5.50
N ILE A 144 -18.52 8.76 -5.03
CA ILE A 144 -19.77 8.27 -4.41
C ILE A 144 -20.17 9.16 -3.22
N LEU A 145 -19.23 9.46 -2.33
CA LEU A 145 -19.49 10.33 -1.19
C LEU A 145 -19.85 11.76 -1.64
N THR A 146 -19.17 12.29 -2.66
CA THR A 146 -19.43 13.64 -3.20
C THR A 146 -20.82 13.76 -3.81
N GLN A 147 -21.28 12.73 -4.52
CA GLN A 147 -22.61 12.69 -5.11
C GLN A 147 -23.68 12.71 -4.02
N ALA A 148 -23.53 11.90 -2.97
CA ALA A 148 -24.46 11.84 -1.84
C ALA A 148 -24.44 13.12 -0.98
N LEU A 149 -23.30 13.81 -0.89
CA LEU A 149 -23.13 14.99 -0.03
C LEU A 149 -24.16 16.08 -0.29
N SER A 150 -24.53 16.33 -1.56
CA SER A 150 -25.50 17.38 -1.92
C SER A 150 -26.90 17.07 -1.41
N GLU A 151 -27.29 15.80 -1.40
CA GLU A 151 -28.58 15.36 -0.84
C GLU A 151 -28.53 15.44 0.69
N ILE A 152 -27.41 15.04 1.30
CA ILE A 152 -27.27 14.99 2.75
C ILE A 152 -27.29 16.37 3.40
N VAL A 153 -26.59 17.36 2.85
CA VAL A 153 -26.62 18.71 3.43
C VAL A 153 -28.03 19.28 3.46
N ALA A 154 -28.87 18.93 2.47
CA ALA A 154 -30.27 19.35 2.41
C ALA A 154 -31.19 18.65 3.42
N LEU A 155 -30.76 17.55 4.05
CA LEU A 155 -31.55 16.84 5.06
C LEU A 155 -31.59 17.54 6.41
N PHE A 156 -30.73 18.52 6.66
CA PHE A 156 -30.68 19.23 7.94
C PHE A 156 -31.86 20.20 8.06
N PRO A 157 -32.81 19.95 8.99
CA PRO A 157 -33.96 20.83 9.13
C PRO A 157 -33.55 22.17 9.74
N GLU A 158 -34.27 23.23 9.38
CA GLU A 158 -33.96 24.61 9.81
C GLU A 158 -33.92 24.75 11.34
N THR A 159 -34.78 24.03 12.07
CA THR A 159 -34.80 23.99 13.54
C THR A 159 -33.50 23.43 14.12
N LEU A 160 -32.93 22.41 13.50
CA LEU A 160 -31.68 21.81 13.93
C LEU A 160 -30.50 22.73 13.58
N LEU A 161 -30.51 23.34 12.39
CA LEU A 161 -29.51 24.32 11.97
C LEU A 161 -29.51 25.54 12.91
N GLN A 162 -30.68 26.03 13.30
CA GLN A 162 -30.81 27.10 14.29
C GLN A 162 -30.23 26.66 15.64
N ALA A 163 -30.60 25.48 16.13
CA ALA A 163 -30.08 24.98 17.41
C ALA A 163 -28.55 24.82 17.40
N MET A 164 -27.97 24.43 16.25
CA MET A 164 -26.53 24.35 16.06
C MET A 164 -25.87 25.74 16.09
N ALA A 165 -26.47 26.72 15.42
CA ALA A 165 -26.01 28.11 15.43
C ALA A 165 -26.03 28.72 16.85
N ASP A 166 -27.10 28.43 17.60
CA ASP A 166 -27.29 28.88 18.98
C ASP A 166 -26.51 28.00 20.00
N GLN A 167 -25.79 26.97 19.52
CA GLN A 167 -25.04 25.98 20.31
C GLN A 167 -25.87 25.26 21.40
N THR A 168 -27.18 25.15 21.19
CA THR A 168 -28.11 24.49 22.13
C THR A 168 -28.21 22.98 21.90
N ILE A 169 -27.68 22.46 20.79
CA ILE A 169 -27.73 21.02 20.46
C ILE A 169 -26.96 20.12 21.43
N LEU A 170 -26.05 20.69 22.21
CA LEU A 170 -25.12 19.94 23.06
C LEU A 170 -25.74 19.46 24.38
N GLN A 171 -26.98 19.87 24.65
CA GLN A 171 -27.73 19.38 25.81
C GLN A 171 -28.11 17.91 25.59
N GLN A 172 -27.36 16.98 26.19
CA GLN A 172 -27.42 15.52 25.97
C GLN A 172 -28.80 14.85 26.20
N GLN A 173 -29.81 15.59 26.65
CA GLN A 173 -31.19 15.12 26.85
C GLN A 173 -32.23 15.96 26.09
N GLY A 174 -31.81 16.93 25.30
CA GLY A 174 -32.69 17.78 24.50
C GLY A 174 -33.22 17.06 23.26
N SER A 175 -34.40 17.49 22.78
CA SER A 175 -35.00 16.97 21.53
C SER A 175 -34.06 17.10 20.33
N HIS A 176 -33.33 18.22 20.23
CA HIS A 176 -32.38 18.47 19.14
C HIS A 176 -31.16 17.54 19.15
N TYR A 177 -30.69 17.13 20.34
CA TYR A 177 -29.60 16.16 20.45
C TYR A 177 -30.04 14.80 19.90
N ILE A 178 -31.25 14.35 20.27
CA ILE A 178 -31.83 13.09 19.79
C ILE A 178 -32.06 13.14 18.27
N GLU A 179 -32.57 14.27 17.76
CA GLU A 179 -32.80 14.50 16.33
C GLU A 179 -31.49 14.44 15.54
N LEU A 180 -30.44 15.13 16.01
CA LEU A 180 -29.12 15.08 15.39
C LEU A 180 -28.53 13.67 15.40
N THR A 181 -28.65 12.97 16.53
CA THR A 181 -28.15 11.60 16.69
C THR A 181 -28.82 10.66 15.67
N LYS A 182 -30.14 10.78 15.51
CA LYS A 182 -30.90 9.99 14.53
C LYS A 182 -30.52 10.37 13.10
N LEU A 183 -30.37 11.66 12.80
CA LEU A 183 -30.01 12.15 11.47
C LEU A 183 -28.61 11.65 11.07
N LEU A 184 -27.59 11.90 11.89
CA LEU A 184 -26.22 11.46 11.58
C LEU A 184 -26.10 9.94 11.53
N GLY A 185 -26.78 9.22 12.43
CA GLY A 185 -26.82 7.75 12.41
C GLY A 185 -27.52 7.21 11.15
N ALA A 186 -28.61 7.84 10.70
CA ALA A 186 -29.29 7.46 9.47
C ALA A 186 -28.44 7.76 8.23
N ILE A 187 -27.75 8.90 8.20
CA ILE A 187 -26.79 9.24 7.15
C ILE A 187 -25.66 8.21 7.13
N GLN A 188 -25.06 7.85 8.26
CA GLN A 188 -24.02 6.82 8.30
C GLN A 188 -24.54 5.48 7.77
N ALA A 189 -25.76 5.08 8.16
CA ALA A 189 -26.37 3.82 7.73
C ALA A 189 -26.81 3.77 6.27
N SER A 190 -27.00 4.91 5.61
CA SER A 190 -27.44 4.95 4.21
C SER A 190 -26.33 4.55 3.24
N PHE A 191 -25.07 4.57 3.70
CA PHE A 191 -23.93 4.12 2.92
C PHE A 191 -23.62 2.64 3.16
N PRO A 192 -23.30 1.86 2.10
CA PRO A 192 -22.98 0.44 2.22
C PRO A 192 -21.82 0.11 3.16
N ARG A 193 -20.87 1.04 3.33
CA ARG A 193 -19.64 0.86 4.13
C ARG A 193 -19.63 1.67 5.42
N THR A 194 -20.72 2.34 5.75
CA THR A 194 -20.88 3.11 6.99
C THR A 194 -19.68 4.03 7.28
N PRO A 195 -19.40 5.03 6.43
CA PRO A 195 -18.28 5.94 6.62
C PRO A 195 -18.45 6.66 7.96
N ASP A 196 -17.34 7.11 8.52
CA ASP A 196 -17.40 7.97 9.69
C ASP A 196 -17.99 9.32 9.30
N VAL A 197 -18.94 9.79 10.10
CA VAL A 197 -19.63 11.07 9.89
C VAL A 197 -19.28 12.01 11.03
N TYR A 198 -18.83 13.20 10.66
CA TYR A 198 -18.36 14.21 11.59
C TYR A 198 -18.98 15.57 11.27
N LEU A 199 -19.21 16.36 12.30
CA LEU A 199 -19.49 17.78 12.21
C LEU A 199 -18.38 18.53 12.93
N LEU A 200 -17.86 19.61 12.33
CA LEU A 200 -17.04 20.59 13.01
C LEU A 200 -17.80 21.89 13.12
N MET A 201 -18.01 22.38 14.34
CA MET A 201 -18.70 23.63 14.63
C MET A 201 -17.76 24.61 15.31
N LEU A 202 -18.11 25.89 15.28
CA LEU A 202 -17.50 26.89 16.16
C LEU A 202 -17.95 26.62 17.61
N ALA A 203 -17.02 26.71 18.54
CA ALA A 203 -17.28 26.48 19.97
C ALA A 203 -17.26 27.80 20.77
N ASN A 204 -17.74 27.74 22.01
CA ASN A 204 -17.56 28.81 22.98
C ASN A 204 -16.14 28.82 23.55
N LEU A 205 -15.66 30.01 23.89
CA LEU A 205 -14.38 30.19 24.60
C LEU A 205 -14.34 29.31 25.87
N PRO A 206 -13.20 28.64 26.16
CA PRO A 206 -11.88 28.81 25.56
C PRO A 206 -11.61 27.97 24.29
N TYR A 207 -12.61 27.22 23.79
CA TYR A 207 -12.45 26.36 22.63
C TYR A 207 -12.76 27.13 21.34
N GLN A 208 -12.02 26.84 20.27
CA GLN A 208 -12.26 27.41 18.96
C GLN A 208 -13.26 26.55 18.17
N TYR A 209 -13.11 25.23 18.26
CA TYR A 209 -13.93 24.29 17.51
C TYR A 209 -14.44 23.15 18.39
N GLU A 210 -15.55 22.56 17.98
CA GLU A 210 -16.10 21.34 18.54
C GLU A 210 -16.40 20.35 17.42
N LYS A 211 -15.84 19.15 17.53
CA LYS A 211 -16.13 18.02 16.64
C LYS A 211 -17.17 17.14 17.30
N ILE A 212 -18.24 16.89 16.56
CA ILE A 212 -19.26 15.92 16.89
C ILE A 212 -19.12 14.75 15.94
N SER A 213 -18.91 13.54 16.45
CA SER A 213 -18.89 12.32 15.65
C SER A 213 -20.03 11.41 16.06
N VAL A 214 -20.51 10.60 15.10
CA VAL A 214 -21.46 9.53 15.39
C VAL A 214 -20.70 8.24 15.67
N GLY A 215 -21.00 7.61 16.80
CA GLY A 215 -20.49 6.28 17.12
C GLY A 215 -21.17 5.18 16.32
N GLY A 216 -20.57 3.99 16.28
CA GLY A 216 -21.26 2.81 15.74
C GLY A 216 -22.55 2.47 16.51
N LYS A 217 -23.44 1.71 15.87
CA LYS A 217 -24.69 1.24 16.51
C LYS A 217 -24.40 0.51 17.81
N ARG A 218 -25.02 0.95 18.91
CA ARG A 218 -24.94 0.31 20.23
C ARG A 218 -26.30 -0.16 20.69
N ASN A 219 -26.29 -1.22 21.50
CA ASN A 219 -27.47 -1.68 22.22
C ASN A 219 -27.58 -0.88 23.51
N TYR A 220 -28.62 -0.05 23.62
CA TYR A 220 -28.97 0.65 24.84
C TYR A 220 -30.01 -0.16 25.60
N GLU A 221 -29.88 -0.13 26.92
CA GLU A 221 -30.88 -0.70 27.81
C GLU A 221 -31.86 0.42 28.16
N HIS A 222 -33.04 0.37 27.58
CA HIS A 222 -34.13 1.28 27.89
C HIS A 222 -35.11 0.60 28.83
N TYR A 223 -35.52 1.30 29.87
CA TYR A 223 -36.49 0.79 30.84
C TYR A 223 -37.83 1.50 30.61
N ASN A 224 -38.84 0.74 30.18
CA ASN A 224 -40.22 1.21 30.13
C ASN A 224 -40.96 0.67 31.36
N GLY A 225 -40.94 1.43 32.45
CA GLY A 225 -41.40 0.94 33.76
C GLY A 225 -40.46 -0.14 34.31
N TYR A 226 -40.98 -1.36 34.48
CA TYR A 226 -40.19 -2.52 34.97
C TYR A 226 -39.62 -3.40 33.84
N GLU A 227 -39.99 -3.14 32.58
CA GLU A 227 -39.49 -3.93 31.45
C GLU A 227 -38.23 -3.32 30.85
N LYS A 228 -37.18 -4.15 30.79
CA LYS A 228 -35.91 -3.83 30.15
C LYS A 228 -35.99 -4.18 28.66
N GLN A 229 -35.97 -3.17 27.81
CA GLN A 229 -35.92 -3.32 26.36
C GLN A 229 -34.53 -2.95 25.84
N LYS A 230 -33.98 -3.76 24.94
CA LYS A 230 -32.75 -3.41 24.21
C LYS A 230 -33.13 -2.64 22.96
N ILE A 231 -32.77 -1.36 22.92
CA ILE A 231 -32.99 -0.50 21.75
C ILE A 231 -31.63 -0.30 21.07
N GLN A 232 -31.57 -0.52 19.77
CA GLN A 232 -30.40 -0.15 18.98
C GLN A 232 -30.45 1.35 18.66
N GLY A 233 -29.36 2.04 18.97
CA GLY A 233 -29.25 3.47 18.73
C GLY A 233 -27.84 3.88 18.35
N TYR A 234 -27.70 5.17 18.10
CA TYR A 234 -26.42 5.84 17.91
C TYR A 234 -26.16 6.74 19.11
N GLU A 235 -24.90 7.09 19.33
CA GLU A 235 -24.47 8.07 20.33
C GLU A 235 -23.52 9.04 19.65
N LEU A 236 -23.59 10.30 20.07
CA LEU A 236 -22.69 11.33 19.60
C LEU A 236 -21.51 11.44 20.56
N TYR A 237 -20.30 11.52 20.01
CA TYR A 237 -19.10 11.87 20.77
C TYR A 237 -18.72 13.31 20.47
N GLN A 238 -18.43 14.06 21.52
CA GLN A 238 -18.03 15.46 21.44
C GLN A 238 -16.55 15.58 21.79
N GLN A 239 -15.82 16.33 20.98
CA GLN A 239 -14.43 16.65 21.21
C GLN A 239 -14.20 18.13 20.96
N ALA A 240 -13.87 18.86 22.02
CA ALA A 240 -13.57 20.29 21.95
C ALA A 240 -12.07 20.53 21.70
N PHE A 241 -11.75 21.50 20.85
CA PHE A 241 -10.40 21.89 20.50
C PHE A 241 -10.15 23.35 20.86
N ILE A 242 -9.14 23.61 21.68
CA ILE A 242 -8.64 24.98 21.92
C ILE A 242 -8.18 25.59 20.59
N ARG A 243 -7.49 24.77 19.80
CA ARG A 243 -7.11 24.99 18.40
C ARG A 243 -6.82 23.64 17.76
N LEU A 244 -6.94 23.55 16.43
CA LEU A 244 -6.42 22.40 15.69
C LEU A 244 -4.88 22.43 15.73
N GLN A 245 -4.21 21.30 15.84
CA GLN A 245 -2.74 21.29 16.02
C GLN A 245 -1.98 21.59 14.72
N ASP A 246 -2.46 21.05 13.59
CA ASP A 246 -1.82 21.22 12.30
C ASP A 246 -2.16 22.60 11.69
N LYS A 247 -1.14 23.32 11.21
CA LYS A 247 -1.31 24.67 10.65
C LYS A 247 -2.05 24.64 9.31
N THR A 248 -1.76 23.66 8.47
CA THR A 248 -2.41 23.49 7.16
C THR A 248 -3.89 23.18 7.38
N GLU A 249 -4.21 22.30 8.33
CA GLU A 249 -5.58 22.02 8.73
C GLU A 249 -6.31 23.27 9.23
N GLN A 250 -5.69 24.07 10.11
CA GLN A 250 -6.25 25.33 10.58
C GLN A 250 -6.58 26.28 9.44
N GLU A 251 -5.66 26.44 8.48
CA GLU A 251 -5.83 27.33 7.33
C GLU A 251 -6.96 26.87 6.42
N ILE A 252 -7.09 25.56 6.19
CA ILE A 252 -8.16 24.99 5.38
C ILE A 252 -9.50 25.17 6.08
N VAL A 253 -9.61 24.79 7.36
CA VAL A 253 -10.85 24.95 8.12
C VAL A 253 -11.27 26.42 8.18
N THR A 254 -10.33 27.33 8.40
CA THR A 254 -10.59 28.77 8.38
C THR A 254 -11.09 29.24 7.01
N ALA A 255 -10.48 28.77 5.92
CA ALA A 255 -10.92 29.07 4.56
C ALA A 255 -12.34 28.53 4.31
N LEU A 256 -12.66 27.33 4.79
CA LEU A 256 -13.98 26.73 4.64
C LEU A 256 -15.06 27.55 5.36
N PHE A 257 -14.82 28.00 6.59
CA PHE A 257 -15.72 28.92 7.30
C PHE A 257 -15.82 30.32 6.65
N GLN A 258 -14.89 30.66 5.75
CA GLN A 258 -14.94 31.87 4.91
C GLN A 258 -15.50 31.59 3.51
N GLU A 259 -16.09 30.41 3.28
CA GLU A 259 -16.63 29.98 1.99
C GLU A 259 -15.58 29.95 0.87
N ARG A 260 -14.35 29.58 1.21
CA ARG A 260 -13.23 29.43 0.27
C ARG A 260 -12.71 28.01 0.26
N ILE A 261 -12.29 27.56 -0.92
CA ILE A 261 -11.59 26.27 -1.08
C ILE A 261 -10.09 26.55 -1.07
N LYS A 262 -9.37 25.80 -0.24
CA LYS A 262 -7.92 25.71 -0.30
C LYS A 262 -7.54 24.26 -0.64
N PRO A 263 -7.02 23.98 -1.84
CA PRO A 263 -6.63 22.63 -2.21
C PRO A 263 -5.42 22.20 -1.38
N LEU A 264 -5.37 20.91 -1.07
CA LEU A 264 -4.23 20.26 -0.44
C LEU A 264 -3.21 19.83 -1.50
N ASP A 265 -1.95 20.12 -1.25
CA ASP A 265 -0.78 19.77 -2.09
C ASP A 265 0.10 18.68 -1.47
N ALA A 266 -0.22 18.24 -0.26
CA ALA A 266 0.45 17.16 0.45
C ALA A 266 -0.55 16.33 1.27
N VAL A 267 -0.07 15.20 1.79
CA VAL A 267 -0.82 14.39 2.77
C VAL A 267 -1.05 15.22 4.04
N LEU A 268 -2.30 15.21 4.52
CA LEU A 268 -2.75 15.79 5.78
C LEU A 268 -3.48 14.70 6.55
N GLU A 269 -2.93 14.35 7.71
CA GLU A 269 -3.54 13.47 8.72
C GLU A 269 -3.83 14.29 9.97
N GLY A 270 -4.80 15.19 9.86
CA GLY A 270 -5.21 16.12 10.90
C GLY A 270 -6.16 15.51 11.94
N GLN A 271 -6.63 16.35 12.86
CA GLN A 271 -7.58 15.92 13.91
C GLN A 271 -9.03 15.84 13.39
N PHE A 272 -9.33 16.58 12.33
CA PHE A 272 -10.62 16.67 11.66
C PHE A 272 -10.54 16.27 10.19
N LEU A 273 -9.53 16.72 9.44
CA LEU A 273 -9.34 16.42 8.02
C LEU A 273 -8.29 15.33 7.82
N ASN A 274 -8.63 14.33 7.03
CA ASN A 274 -7.72 13.32 6.53
C ASN A 274 -7.90 13.13 5.03
N ASN A 275 -6.86 13.41 4.24
CA ASN A 275 -6.91 13.30 2.79
C ASN A 275 -6.18 12.07 2.21
N ASN A 276 -5.69 11.20 3.09
CA ASN A 276 -5.10 9.90 2.76
C ASN A 276 -6.19 8.80 2.67
N ASN A 277 -7.36 9.06 3.27
CA ASN A 277 -8.55 8.25 3.15
C ASN A 277 -9.53 8.89 2.15
N PRO A 278 -10.46 8.12 1.55
CA PRO A 278 -11.55 8.70 0.77
C PRO A 278 -12.42 9.58 1.68
N SER A 279 -12.30 10.89 1.53
CA SER A 279 -13.09 11.82 2.32
C SER A 279 -13.66 12.97 1.51
N VAL A 280 -14.80 13.50 1.98
CA VAL A 280 -15.46 14.67 1.41
C VAL A 280 -16.04 15.52 2.52
N TRP A 281 -16.15 16.82 2.27
CA TRP A 281 -16.80 17.75 3.18
C TRP A 281 -17.71 18.73 2.48
N GLY A 282 -18.75 19.13 3.20
CA GLY A 282 -19.70 20.17 2.83
C GLY A 282 -19.87 21.18 3.95
N LEU A 283 -20.63 22.23 3.65
CA LEU A 283 -20.92 23.32 4.58
C LEU A 283 -22.39 23.27 4.97
N LEU A 284 -22.67 23.47 6.24
CA LEU A 284 -24.02 23.70 6.73
C LEU A 284 -24.17 25.18 7.04
N LYS A 285 -25.21 25.78 6.46
CA LYS A 285 -25.53 27.20 6.57
C LYS A 285 -26.87 27.42 7.25
N TYR A 286 -26.93 28.46 8.06
CA TYR A 286 -28.15 29.01 8.62
C TYR A 286 -28.15 30.52 8.45
N LYS A 287 -29.20 31.10 7.87
CA LYS A 287 -29.29 32.55 7.58
C LYS A 287 -28.03 33.11 6.89
N GLN A 288 -27.55 32.40 5.87
CA GLN A 288 -26.33 32.71 5.09
C GLN A 288 -24.99 32.62 5.85
N GLN A 289 -24.99 32.23 7.12
CA GLN A 289 -23.78 32.02 7.90
C GLN A 289 -23.42 30.54 7.93
N ILE A 290 -22.13 30.22 7.78
CA ILE A 290 -21.63 28.85 7.92
C ILE A 290 -21.56 28.52 9.42
N ILE A 291 -22.34 27.54 9.83
CA ILE A 291 -22.44 27.13 11.25
C ILE A 291 -21.66 25.86 11.54
N ALA A 292 -21.47 25.01 10.53
CA ALA A 292 -20.73 23.77 10.65
C ALA A 292 -20.15 23.30 9.32
N ILE A 293 -19.13 22.48 9.41
CA ILE A 293 -18.57 21.70 8.31
C ILE A 293 -18.96 20.24 8.55
N ILE A 294 -19.65 19.62 7.60
CA ILE A 294 -19.92 18.18 7.63
C ILE A 294 -18.82 17.44 6.87
N PHE A 295 -18.29 16.37 7.44
CA PHE A 295 -17.19 15.60 6.87
C PHE A 295 -17.52 14.11 6.92
N PHE A 296 -17.24 13.43 5.81
CA PHE A 296 -17.40 12.00 5.62
C PHE A 296 -16.04 11.39 5.35
N GLU A 297 -15.70 10.31 6.05
CA GLU A 297 -14.46 9.57 5.85
C GLU A 297 -14.77 8.08 5.72
N ASP A 298 -14.40 7.48 4.59
CA ASP A 298 -14.44 6.03 4.41
C ASP A 298 -13.05 5.44 4.63
N ILE A 299 -12.96 4.13 4.86
CA ILE A 299 -11.69 3.42 5.05
C ILE A 299 -11.48 2.44 3.89
N LEU A 300 -10.31 2.52 3.26
CA LEU A 300 -9.88 1.52 2.29
C LEU A 300 -9.17 0.37 3.02
N GLU A 301 -9.91 -0.71 3.28
CA GLU A 301 -9.38 -1.96 3.83
C GLU A 301 -8.41 -2.65 2.86
N GLY A 302 -7.44 -3.40 3.39
CA GLY A 302 -6.52 -4.23 2.60
C GLY A 302 -5.25 -3.53 2.10
N TYR A 303 -5.16 -2.20 2.24
CA TYR A 303 -3.97 -1.42 1.87
C TYR A 303 -3.26 -0.90 3.12
N HIS A 304 -2.67 -1.77 3.92
CA HIS A 304 -2.02 -1.39 5.19
C HIS A 304 -0.56 -0.96 5.04
N PHE A 305 0.00 -0.99 3.83
CA PHE A 305 1.39 -0.61 3.60
C PHE A 305 1.52 0.91 3.63
N GLU A 306 2.11 1.45 4.71
CA GLU A 306 2.49 2.87 4.82
C GLU A 306 3.27 3.36 3.58
N SER A 307 4.11 2.50 2.99
CA SER A 307 4.90 2.80 1.79
C SER A 307 4.06 3.10 0.54
N ILE A 308 2.80 2.66 0.50
CA ILE A 308 1.87 2.89 -0.61
C ILE A 308 1.06 4.17 -0.35
N ARG A 309 0.65 4.38 0.91
CA ARG A 309 -0.21 5.52 1.30
C ARG A 309 0.52 6.85 1.39
N LYS A 310 1.81 6.84 1.74
CA LYS A 310 2.57 8.05 2.10
C LYS A 310 2.57 9.15 1.05
N ASP A 311 2.40 8.80 -0.23
CA ASP A 311 2.45 9.75 -1.34
C ASP A 311 1.11 9.88 -2.09
N ILE A 312 0.05 9.21 -1.62
CA ILE A 312 -1.26 9.22 -2.28
C ILE A 312 -2.25 9.96 -1.42
N PHE A 313 -2.79 11.05 -1.96
CA PHE A 313 -3.83 11.83 -1.32
C PHE A 313 -4.82 12.39 -2.33
N HIS A 314 -5.87 13.02 -1.83
CA HIS A 314 -6.72 13.90 -2.63
C HIS A 314 -6.59 15.38 -2.21
N PRO A 315 -6.79 16.32 -3.14
CA PRO A 315 -6.63 17.75 -2.84
C PRO A 315 -7.81 18.36 -2.07
N GLY A 316 -8.79 17.55 -1.65
CA GLY A 316 -10.09 18.03 -1.15
C GLY A 316 -11.14 18.24 -2.25
N PRO A 317 -12.27 18.92 -1.96
CA PRO A 317 -13.38 19.10 -2.87
C PRO A 317 -13.06 20.16 -3.92
N LEU A 318 -13.58 19.95 -5.15
CA LEU A 318 -13.46 20.90 -6.25
C LEU A 318 -14.45 22.07 -6.15
N LYS A 319 -15.56 21.86 -5.43
CA LYS A 319 -16.61 22.86 -5.20
C LYS A 319 -17.11 22.76 -3.77
N LEU A 320 -17.54 23.88 -3.19
CA LEU A 320 -18.22 23.88 -1.90
C LEU A 320 -19.67 23.46 -2.13
N ILE A 321 -20.07 22.40 -1.45
CA ILE A 321 -21.45 21.93 -1.42
C ILE A 321 -22.05 22.42 -0.10
N SER A 322 -23.17 23.13 -0.16
CA SER A 322 -23.94 23.56 1.01
C SER A 322 -25.43 23.32 0.80
N ASN A 323 -26.17 23.36 1.91
CA ASN A 323 -27.64 23.39 1.90
C ASN A 323 -28.20 24.73 1.40
#